data_AF-A0A7D5MVD0-F1
#
_entry.id   AF-A0A7D5MVD0-F1
#
_cell.length_a   1.000
_cell.length_b   1.000
_cell.length_c   1.000
_cell.angle_alpha   90.00
_cell.angle_beta   90.00
_cell.angle_gamma   90.00
#
_symmetry.space_group_name_H-M   'P 1'
#
loop_
_entity.id
_entity.type
_entity.pdbx_description
1 polymer ?
#
loop_
_entity_poly.entity_id
_entity_poly.type
_entity_poly.pdbx_seq_one_letter_code
_entity_poly.pdbx_strand_id
1 'polypeptide(L)'
;MVRAGLIPRLRRGAGRLVWDVLTLVPTDRPLQSLAAALLPLLELDLSEVDRLAEVGKLAAHFDNGTVTLRDVATRVLAKQPGTNRLMLFVDQWEELYTLCADEAVRNTFIEQLLQAAGTDWLRVVLTLRGDFMGHALANRALSDQLQDAVVTIGPMTRAELAETITKPAEAVGLDFEPGLDETILDEVGEEPGALPLLEFLLEGLWAERRGTRLTYGAYTRLGRVSGAIAHRAEAVFRDS
;
A
#
# COMPACT_ATOMS: atom_id res chain seq x y z
N MET A 1 0.10 -0.13 -6.23
CA MET A 1 -1.23 -0.23 -6.88
C MET A 1 -2.37 0.38 -6.05
N VAL A 2 -2.58 -0.05 -4.80
CA VAL A 2 -3.72 0.48 -3.99
C VAL A 2 -3.53 1.93 -3.53
N ARG A 3 -2.31 2.31 -3.10
CA ARG A 3 -1.99 3.65 -2.58
C ARG A 3 -2.21 4.79 -3.60
N ALA A 4 -2.00 4.52 -4.89
CA ALA A 4 -2.13 5.51 -5.97
C ALA A 4 -3.55 5.62 -6.57
N GLY A 5 -4.40 4.59 -6.40
CA GLY A 5 -5.71 4.50 -7.07
C GLY A 5 -6.93 4.50 -6.14
N LEU A 6 -6.93 3.65 -5.11
CA LEU A 6 -8.11 3.42 -4.25
C LEU A 6 -8.28 4.55 -3.23
N ILE A 7 -7.22 4.91 -2.52
CA ILE A 7 -7.23 5.93 -1.46
C ILE A 7 -7.67 7.30 -2.01
N PRO A 8 -7.15 7.80 -3.15
CA PRO A 8 -7.57 9.09 -3.70
C PRO A 8 -9.00 9.09 -4.26
N ARG A 9 -9.57 7.93 -4.62
CA ARG A 9 -10.95 7.81 -5.11
C ARG A 9 -11.96 7.76 -3.97
N LEU A 10 -11.65 7.07 -2.88
CA LEU A 10 -12.49 7.05 -1.67
C LEU A 10 -12.57 8.42 -0.98
N ARG A 11 -11.49 9.21 -1.04
CA ARG A 11 -11.50 10.61 -0.58
C ARG A 11 -12.32 11.55 -1.47
N ARG A 12 -12.56 11.18 -2.74
CA ARG A 12 -13.22 12.03 -3.75
C ARG A 12 -14.70 11.70 -4.01
N GLY A 13 -15.23 10.57 -3.53
CA GLY A 13 -16.65 10.25 -3.74
C GLY A 13 -17.23 9.21 -2.78
N ALA A 14 -18.13 9.66 -1.89
CA ALA A 14 -19.46 9.08 -1.63
C ALA A 14 -20.17 9.83 -0.47
N GLY A 15 -20.80 10.97 -0.74
CA GLY A 15 -21.77 11.59 0.18
C GLY A 15 -21.21 11.98 1.56
N ARG A 16 -22.10 12.15 2.55
CA ARG A 16 -21.89 12.60 3.94
C ARG A 16 -20.88 11.80 4.80
N LEU A 17 -20.09 10.91 4.19
CA LEU A 17 -19.18 9.96 4.85
C LEU A 17 -17.73 10.34 4.49
N VAL A 18 -16.99 10.87 5.47
CA VAL A 18 -15.55 11.11 5.34
C VAL A 18 -14.84 9.88 5.90
N TRP A 19 -13.92 9.32 5.11
CA TRP A 19 -13.10 8.18 5.50
C TRP A 19 -11.69 8.66 5.84
N ASP A 20 -11.21 8.34 7.03
CA ASP A 20 -9.79 8.37 7.31
C ASP A 20 -9.16 7.01 7.00
N VAL A 21 -8.06 7.06 6.26
CA VAL A 21 -7.36 5.88 5.79
C VAL A 21 -6.07 5.72 6.57
N LEU A 22 -5.98 4.63 7.31
CA LEU A 22 -4.79 4.15 8.00
C LEU A 22 -4.10 3.13 7.12
N THR A 23 -2.77 3.14 7.09
CA THR A 23 -1.99 2.15 6.35
C THR A 23 -0.93 1.56 7.25
N LEU A 24 -0.78 0.23 7.22
CA LEU A 24 0.31 -0.46 7.90
C LEU A 24 0.83 -1.64 7.08
N VAL A 25 2.04 -2.06 7.41
CA VAL A 25 2.67 -3.30 6.95
C VAL A 25 2.93 -4.16 8.20
N PRO A 26 2.59 -5.45 8.25
CA PRO A 26 2.67 -6.25 9.48
C PRO A 26 4.05 -6.31 10.13
N THR A 27 5.14 -6.46 9.37
CA THR A 27 6.50 -6.72 9.90
C THR A 27 6.62 -7.99 10.74
N ASP A 28 7.76 -8.17 11.42
CA ASP A 28 7.94 -9.20 12.44
C ASP A 28 7.15 -8.93 13.74
N ARG A 29 6.58 -7.71 13.89
CA ARG A 29 5.84 -7.26 15.08
C ARG A 29 4.48 -6.65 14.74
N PRO A 30 3.50 -7.46 14.29
CA PRO A 30 2.23 -6.95 13.74
C PRO A 30 1.38 -6.12 14.70
N LEU A 31 1.38 -6.43 16.00
CA LEU A 31 0.67 -5.62 17.00
C LEU A 31 1.34 -4.25 17.22
N GLN A 32 2.67 -4.16 17.08
CA GLN A 32 3.37 -2.87 17.14
C GLN A 32 3.09 -2.04 15.89
N SER A 33 3.07 -2.65 14.70
CA SER A 33 2.67 -1.98 13.45
C SER A 33 1.24 -1.43 13.52
N LEU A 34 0.31 -2.20 14.11
CA LEU A 34 -1.06 -1.75 14.34
C LEU A 34 -1.10 -0.53 15.30
N ALA A 35 -0.43 -0.62 16.44
CA ALA A 35 -0.36 0.46 17.41
C ALA A 35 0.28 1.73 16.80
N ALA A 36 1.37 1.59 16.05
CA ALA A 36 2.06 2.69 15.39
C ALA A 36 1.19 3.42 14.35
N ALA A 37 0.32 2.69 13.64
CA ALA A 37 -0.62 3.30 12.70
C ALA A 37 -1.72 4.11 13.41
N LEU A 38 -2.19 3.65 14.57
CA LEU A 38 -3.32 4.25 15.28
C LEU A 38 -2.91 5.41 16.18
N LEU A 39 -1.72 5.34 16.77
CA LEU A 39 -1.29 6.27 17.82
C LEU A 39 -1.27 7.74 17.37
N PRO A 40 -0.86 8.11 16.13
CA PRO A 40 -0.93 9.49 15.65
C PRO A 40 -2.36 10.04 15.59
N LEU A 41 -3.38 9.19 15.52
CA LEU A 41 -4.79 9.61 15.53
C LEU A 41 -5.39 9.63 16.93
N LEU A 42 -4.82 8.86 17.86
CA LEU A 42 -5.20 8.86 19.26
C LEU A 42 -4.58 10.06 19.98
N GLU A 43 -3.27 10.23 19.88
CA GLU A 43 -2.49 11.20 20.67
C GLU A 43 -1.67 12.09 19.74
N LEU A 44 -2.29 13.22 19.35
CA LEU A 44 -1.75 14.14 18.34
C LEU A 44 -0.49 14.89 18.81
N ASP A 45 -0.34 15.08 20.13
CA ASP A 45 0.67 15.96 20.73
C ASP A 45 1.92 15.21 21.25
N LEU A 46 2.01 13.90 21.06
CA LEU A 46 3.17 13.12 21.52
C LEU A 46 4.42 13.42 20.69
N SER A 47 5.55 13.60 21.38
CA SER A 47 6.87 13.65 20.78
C SER A 47 7.21 12.32 20.07
N GLU A 48 8.15 12.34 19.13
CA GLU A 48 8.57 11.11 18.43
C GLU A 48 9.13 10.06 19.39
N VAL A 49 9.87 10.49 20.42
CA VAL A 49 10.47 9.58 21.40
C VAL A 49 9.40 8.95 22.29
N ASP A 50 8.45 9.74 22.80
CA ASP A 50 7.37 9.21 23.64
C ASP A 50 6.47 8.27 22.84
N ARG A 51 6.25 8.56 21.56
CA ARG A 51 5.46 7.72 20.66
C ARG A 51 6.02 6.31 20.56
N LEU A 52 7.34 6.13 20.52
CA LEU A 52 7.96 4.80 20.49
C LEU A 52 7.60 3.97 21.73
N ALA A 53 7.59 4.60 22.91
CA ALA A 53 7.22 3.92 24.15
C ALA A 53 5.72 3.58 24.19
N GLU A 54 4.87 4.51 23.77
CA GLU A 54 3.42 4.32 23.74
C GLU A 54 2.96 3.27 22.71
N VAL A 55 3.68 3.13 21.58
CA VAL A 55 3.46 2.02 20.63
C VAL A 55 3.65 0.67 21.32
N GLY A 56 4.73 0.50 22.07
CA GLY A 56 4.99 -0.73 22.81
C GLY A 56 3.91 -1.06 23.84
N LYS A 57 3.43 -0.03 24.58
CA LYS A 57 2.36 -0.19 25.57
C LYS A 57 1.04 -0.60 24.91
N LEU A 58 0.62 0.10 23.85
CA LEU A 58 -0.62 -0.21 23.15
C LEU A 58 -0.56 -1.60 22.49
N ALA A 59 0.57 -1.98 21.91
CA ALA A 59 0.77 -3.31 21.36
C ALA A 59 0.62 -4.40 22.43
N ALA A 60 1.20 -4.20 23.62
CA ALA A 60 1.04 -5.13 24.74
C ALA A 60 -0.42 -5.21 25.22
N HIS A 61 -1.16 -4.10 25.17
CA HIS A 61 -2.58 -4.08 25.49
C HIS A 61 -3.46 -4.81 24.46
N PHE A 62 -3.07 -4.80 23.19
CA PHE A 62 -3.72 -5.66 22.18
C PHE A 62 -3.40 -7.13 22.43
N ASP A 63 -2.15 -7.45 22.75
CA ASP A 63 -1.66 -8.81 22.95
C ASP A 63 -2.35 -9.50 24.13
N ASN A 64 -2.48 -8.79 25.24
CA ASN A 64 -3.15 -9.29 26.44
C ASN A 64 -4.69 -9.14 26.41
N GLY A 65 -5.25 -8.58 25.35
CA GLY A 65 -6.70 -8.38 25.17
C GLY A 65 -7.35 -7.35 26.11
N THR A 66 -6.57 -6.52 26.81
CA THR A 66 -7.11 -5.46 27.69
C THR A 66 -7.66 -4.27 26.91
N VAL A 67 -7.19 -4.06 25.69
CA VAL A 67 -7.70 -3.06 24.75
C VAL A 67 -7.93 -3.76 23.41
N THR A 68 -9.03 -3.45 22.74
CA THR A 68 -9.29 -3.93 21.38
C THR A 68 -9.09 -2.84 20.35
N LEU A 69 -8.85 -3.24 19.09
CA LEU A 69 -8.84 -2.32 17.96
C LEU A 69 -10.15 -1.55 17.86
N ARG A 70 -11.28 -2.19 18.20
CA ARG A 70 -12.59 -1.55 18.24
C ARG A 70 -12.64 -0.39 19.24
N ASP A 71 -12.08 -0.56 20.43
CA ASP A 71 -12.05 0.47 21.48
C ASP A 71 -11.24 1.69 21.01
N VAL A 72 -10.04 1.42 20.48
CA VAL A 72 -9.15 2.44 19.94
C VAL A 72 -9.80 3.21 18.79
N ALA A 73 -10.35 2.48 17.82
CA ALA A 73 -10.93 3.07 16.63
C ALA A 73 -12.20 3.89 16.95
N THR A 74 -13.01 3.44 17.93
CA THR A 74 -14.12 4.23 18.48
C THR A 74 -13.63 5.54 19.07
N ARG A 75 -12.52 5.51 19.81
CA ARG A 75 -11.93 6.71 20.41
C ARG A 75 -11.36 7.68 19.37
N VAL A 76 -10.70 7.15 18.34
CA VAL A 76 -10.21 7.93 17.19
C VAL A 76 -11.37 8.67 16.51
N LEU A 77 -12.45 7.97 16.17
CA LEU A 77 -13.63 8.58 15.55
C LEU A 77 -14.25 9.66 16.44
N ALA A 78 -14.31 9.46 17.76
CA ALA A 78 -14.82 10.46 18.69
C ALA A 78 -13.93 11.72 18.80
N LYS A 79 -12.62 11.61 18.53
CA LYS A 79 -11.67 12.73 18.58
C LYS A 79 -11.62 13.53 17.27
N GLN A 80 -12.16 13.02 16.17
CA GLN A 80 -12.04 13.65 14.85
C GLN A 80 -13.37 14.23 14.35
N PRO A 81 -13.63 15.53 14.58
CA PRO A 81 -14.84 16.18 14.09
C PRO A 81 -14.78 16.29 12.55
N GLY A 82 -15.49 15.39 11.85
CA GLY A 82 -15.59 15.39 10.39
C GLY A 82 -15.61 14.00 9.78
N THR A 83 -15.04 13.00 10.46
CA THR A 83 -14.97 11.61 10.03
C THR A 83 -15.88 10.74 10.87
N ASN A 84 -16.62 9.84 10.20
CA ASN A 84 -17.46 8.84 10.86
C ASN A 84 -17.11 7.42 10.43
N ARG A 85 -16.06 7.24 9.61
CA ARG A 85 -15.60 5.93 9.15
C ARG A 85 -14.08 5.86 9.03
N LEU A 86 -13.53 4.69 9.33
CA LEU A 86 -12.12 4.38 9.20
C LEU A 86 -11.93 3.26 8.18
N MET A 87 -10.90 3.40 7.35
CA MET A 87 -10.41 2.31 6.51
C MET A 87 -8.99 1.95 6.96
N LEU A 88 -8.80 0.70 7.36
CA LEU A 88 -7.50 0.16 7.67
C LEU A 88 -6.98 -0.63 6.47
N PHE A 89 -5.93 -0.13 5.85
CA PHE A 89 -5.24 -0.78 4.75
C PHE A 89 -4.00 -1.52 5.26
N VAL A 90 -3.99 -2.85 5.14
CA VAL A 90 -2.87 -3.71 5.54
C VAL A 90 -2.16 -4.18 4.28
N ASP A 91 -1.01 -3.61 3.97
CA ASP A 91 -0.22 -3.99 2.81
C ASP A 91 0.73 -5.16 3.16
N GLN A 92 1.07 -6.01 2.20
CA GLN A 92 1.99 -7.15 2.36
C GLN A 92 1.59 -8.11 3.50
N TRP A 93 0.35 -8.60 3.46
CA TRP A 93 -0.16 -9.54 4.46
C TRP A 93 0.71 -10.79 4.65
N GLU A 94 1.42 -11.22 3.60
CA GLU A 94 2.35 -12.35 3.66
C GLU A 94 3.44 -12.21 4.73
N GLU A 95 3.79 -11.00 5.17
CA GLU A 95 4.79 -10.78 6.23
C GLU A 95 4.40 -11.43 7.57
N LEU A 96 3.10 -11.62 7.82
CA LEU A 96 2.65 -12.39 8.99
C LEU A 96 3.19 -13.82 8.98
N TYR A 97 3.42 -14.40 7.81
CA TYR A 97 3.88 -15.78 7.67
C TYR A 97 5.38 -15.88 7.46
N THR A 98 6.01 -14.85 6.88
CA THR A 98 7.45 -14.86 6.57
C THR A 98 8.31 -14.22 7.64
N LEU A 99 7.81 -13.21 8.37
CA LEU A 99 8.58 -12.42 9.33
C LEU A 99 8.12 -12.64 10.78
N CYS A 100 6.81 -12.75 11.03
CA CYS A 100 6.28 -12.97 12.37
C CYS A 100 6.41 -14.45 12.78
N ALA A 101 7.44 -14.75 13.57
CA ALA A 101 7.73 -16.12 14.02
C ALA A 101 6.72 -16.65 15.05
N ASP A 102 6.10 -15.76 15.85
CA ASP A 102 5.15 -16.15 16.89
C ASP A 102 3.72 -16.30 16.32
N GLU A 103 3.21 -17.53 16.34
CA GLU A 103 1.87 -17.86 15.87
C GLU A 103 0.76 -17.28 16.75
N ALA A 104 0.97 -17.19 18.07
CA ALA A 104 -0.02 -16.63 18.98
C ALA A 104 -0.20 -15.13 18.72
N VAL A 105 0.91 -14.39 18.57
CA VAL A 105 0.89 -12.96 18.22
C VAL A 105 0.21 -12.74 16.87
N ARG A 106 0.52 -13.58 15.86
CA ARG A 106 -0.14 -13.52 14.55
C ARG A 106 -1.66 -13.72 14.68
N ASN A 107 -2.09 -14.72 15.43
CA ASN A 107 -3.52 -15.00 15.62
C ASN A 107 -4.22 -13.86 16.37
N THR A 108 -3.61 -13.30 17.42
CA THR A 108 -4.15 -12.13 18.12
C THR A 108 -4.30 -10.95 17.17
N PHE A 109 -3.31 -10.67 16.31
CA PHE A 109 -3.42 -9.61 15.31
C PHE A 109 -4.59 -9.84 14.34
N ILE A 110 -4.75 -11.06 13.82
CA ILE A 110 -5.88 -11.43 12.94
C ILE A 110 -7.21 -11.23 13.66
N GLU A 111 -7.33 -11.70 14.90
CA GLU A 111 -8.54 -11.57 15.70
C GLU A 111 -8.92 -10.10 15.95
N GLN A 112 -7.96 -9.23 16.27
CA GLN A 112 -8.18 -7.79 16.44
C GLN A 112 -8.79 -7.17 15.17
N LEU A 113 -8.30 -7.54 13.99
CA LEU A 113 -8.82 -7.06 12.71
C LEU A 113 -10.23 -7.59 12.42
N LEU A 114 -10.47 -8.89 12.61
CA LEU A 114 -11.77 -9.51 12.35
C LEU A 114 -12.86 -8.96 13.27
N GLN A 115 -12.56 -8.79 14.56
CA GLN A 115 -13.49 -8.20 15.52
C GLN A 115 -13.87 -6.77 15.14
N ALA A 116 -12.92 -5.99 14.63
CA ALA A 116 -13.16 -4.60 14.27
C ALA A 116 -13.85 -4.47 12.90
N ALA A 117 -13.58 -5.36 11.95
CA ALA A 117 -14.20 -5.41 10.62
C ALA A 117 -15.71 -5.69 10.66
N GLY A 118 -16.22 -6.35 11.72
CA GLY A 118 -17.64 -6.59 11.95
C GLY A 118 -18.49 -5.35 12.30
N THR A 119 -17.93 -4.14 12.23
CA THR A 119 -18.62 -2.87 12.53
C THR A 119 -18.97 -2.13 11.23
N ASP A 120 -19.95 -1.21 11.25
CA ASP A 120 -20.30 -0.43 10.03
C ASP A 120 -19.35 0.73 9.72
N TRP A 121 -18.52 1.10 10.70
CA TRP A 121 -17.67 2.28 10.66
C TRP A 121 -16.20 1.96 10.45
N LEU A 122 -15.77 0.69 10.54
CA LEU A 122 -14.44 0.26 10.16
C LEU A 122 -14.51 -0.71 8.98
N ARG A 123 -13.63 -0.50 8.00
CA ARG A 123 -13.37 -1.46 6.92
C ARG A 123 -11.90 -1.81 6.93
N VAL A 124 -11.59 -3.10 6.81
CA VAL A 124 -10.22 -3.58 6.65
C VAL A 124 -10.05 -4.04 5.21
N VAL A 125 -8.99 -3.57 4.56
CA VAL A 125 -8.58 -3.99 3.22
C VAL A 125 -7.15 -4.49 3.34
N LEU A 126 -6.87 -5.68 2.83
CA LEU A 126 -5.53 -6.25 2.84
C LEU A 126 -5.04 -6.56 1.42
N THR A 127 -3.73 -6.53 1.21
CA THR A 127 -3.09 -7.10 0.02
C THR A 127 -2.36 -8.37 0.41
N LEU A 128 -2.50 -9.40 -0.42
CA LEU A 128 -1.88 -10.70 -0.19
C LEU A 128 -1.39 -11.23 -1.53
N ARG A 129 -0.13 -11.66 -1.58
CA ARG A 129 0.38 -12.37 -2.76
C ARG A 129 -0.30 -13.74 -2.91
N GLY A 130 -0.55 -14.12 -4.16
CA GLY A 130 -1.28 -15.36 -4.48
C GLY A 130 -0.60 -16.64 -3.95
N ASP A 131 0.72 -16.68 -3.89
CA ASP A 131 1.52 -17.77 -3.34
C ASP A 131 1.35 -17.95 -1.82
N PHE A 132 0.85 -16.94 -1.11
CA PHE A 132 0.56 -16.99 0.33
C PHE A 132 -0.92 -17.17 0.66
N MET A 133 -1.79 -17.30 -0.34
CA MET A 133 -3.24 -17.48 -0.12
C MET A 133 -3.54 -18.73 0.72
N GLY A 134 -2.81 -19.82 0.51
CA GLY A 134 -3.00 -21.05 1.30
C GLY A 134 -2.79 -20.85 2.80
N HIS A 135 -1.85 -19.99 3.21
CA HIS A 135 -1.62 -19.66 4.61
C HIS A 135 -2.79 -18.85 5.20
N ALA A 136 -3.36 -17.91 4.45
CA ALA A 136 -4.54 -17.15 4.90
C ALA A 136 -5.78 -18.05 5.05
N LEU A 137 -5.99 -18.97 4.12
CA LEU A 137 -7.12 -19.91 4.16
C LEU A 137 -6.98 -20.96 5.28
N ALA A 138 -5.78 -21.22 5.78
CA ALA A 138 -5.55 -22.11 6.91
C ALA A 138 -6.12 -21.57 8.23
N ASN A 139 -6.24 -20.24 8.38
CA ASN A 139 -6.97 -19.64 9.49
C ASN A 139 -8.47 -19.61 9.17
N ARG A 140 -9.26 -20.40 9.90
CA ARG A 140 -10.70 -20.56 9.61
C ARG A 140 -11.48 -19.25 9.70
N ALA A 141 -11.24 -18.45 10.73
CA ALA A 141 -11.98 -17.20 10.94
C ALA A 141 -11.69 -16.16 9.85
N LEU A 142 -10.43 -16.12 9.38
CA LEU A 142 -10.04 -15.29 8.24
C LEU A 142 -10.62 -15.83 6.93
N SER A 143 -10.53 -17.15 6.71
CA SER A 143 -11.06 -17.84 5.53
C SER A 143 -12.55 -17.57 5.35
N ASP A 144 -13.34 -17.67 6.43
CA ASP A 144 -14.78 -17.41 6.41
C ASP A 144 -15.10 -15.96 5.97
N GLN A 145 -14.26 -14.98 6.32
CA GLN A 145 -14.45 -13.59 5.85
C GLN A 145 -13.97 -13.37 4.41
N LEU A 146 -12.99 -14.13 3.93
CA LEU A 146 -12.42 -13.96 2.59
C LEU A 146 -13.32 -14.50 1.47
N GLN A 147 -14.23 -15.45 1.76
CA GLN A 147 -15.03 -16.14 0.72
C GLN A 147 -15.70 -15.19 -0.28
N ASP A 148 -16.26 -14.08 0.18
CA ASP A 148 -16.97 -13.10 -0.65
C ASP A 148 -16.21 -11.76 -0.81
N ALA A 149 -14.95 -11.69 -0.36
CA ALA A 149 -14.19 -10.44 -0.21
C ALA A 149 -12.84 -10.43 -0.95
N VAL A 150 -12.55 -11.43 -1.79
CA VAL A 150 -11.30 -11.51 -2.56
C VAL A 150 -11.50 -10.89 -3.94
N VAL A 151 -10.63 -9.92 -4.26
CA VAL A 151 -10.48 -9.37 -5.62
C VAL A 151 -9.11 -9.78 -6.14
N THR A 152 -9.10 -10.67 -7.14
CA THR A 152 -7.86 -11.11 -7.79
C THR A 152 -7.38 -10.05 -8.76
N ILE A 153 -6.17 -9.54 -8.55
CA ILE A 153 -5.51 -8.61 -9.46
C ILE A 153 -4.53 -9.42 -10.31
N GLY A 154 -4.86 -9.59 -11.59
CA GLY A 154 -3.96 -10.20 -12.57
C GLY A 154 -2.82 -9.25 -12.99
N PRO A 155 -1.84 -9.73 -13.77
CA PRO A 155 -0.89 -8.86 -14.44
C PRO A 155 -1.64 -7.85 -15.32
N MET A 156 -1.10 -6.64 -15.44
CA MET A 156 -1.69 -5.62 -16.32
C MET A 156 -1.67 -6.12 -17.76
N THR A 157 -2.77 -5.86 -18.47
CA THR A 157 -2.79 -5.95 -19.92
C THR A 157 -1.90 -4.86 -20.52
N ARG A 158 -1.45 -5.06 -21.76
CA ARG A 158 -0.70 -4.04 -22.50
C ARG A 158 -1.42 -2.69 -22.57
N ALA A 159 -2.76 -2.71 -22.68
CA ALA A 159 -3.58 -1.49 -22.68
C ALA A 159 -3.52 -0.76 -21.33
N GLU A 160 -3.69 -1.48 -20.22
CA GLU A 160 -3.57 -0.91 -18.86
C GLU A 160 -2.17 -0.38 -18.56
N LEU A 161 -1.14 -1.05 -19.10
CA LEU A 161 0.24 -0.60 -19.01
C LEU A 161 0.47 0.71 -19.80
N ALA A 162 -0.08 0.80 -21.01
CA ALA A 162 -0.09 2.05 -21.80
C ALA A 162 -0.76 3.18 -21.01
N GLU A 163 -1.94 2.94 -20.45
CA GLU A 163 -2.63 3.94 -19.62
C GLU A 163 -1.82 4.36 -18.39
N THR A 164 -1.04 3.44 -17.80
CA THR A 164 -0.16 3.73 -16.67
C THR A 164 1.00 4.66 -17.07
N ILE A 165 1.45 4.60 -18.33
CA ILE A 165 2.50 5.46 -18.87
C ILE A 165 1.95 6.84 -19.24
N THR A 166 0.81 6.88 -19.95
CA THR A 166 0.32 8.12 -20.57
C THR A 166 -0.52 8.98 -19.64
N LYS A 167 -1.47 8.39 -18.89
CA LYS A 167 -2.43 9.15 -18.07
C LYS A 167 -1.78 10.02 -16.99
N PRO A 168 -0.71 9.58 -16.28
CA PRO A 168 -0.03 10.45 -15.31
C PRO A 168 0.58 11.69 -15.95
N ALA A 169 1.17 11.56 -17.15
CA ALA A 169 1.74 12.68 -17.89
C ALA A 169 0.64 13.67 -18.34
N GLU A 170 -0.45 13.16 -18.91
CA GLU A 170 -1.61 13.97 -19.33
C GLU A 170 -2.20 14.76 -18.14
N ALA A 171 -2.31 14.12 -16.97
CA ALA A 171 -2.88 14.73 -15.77
C ALA A 171 -2.08 15.94 -15.25
N VAL A 172 -0.79 16.03 -15.59
CA VAL A 172 0.09 17.15 -15.23
C VAL A 172 0.45 18.03 -16.43
N GLY A 173 -0.25 17.85 -17.57
CA GLY A 173 -0.06 18.64 -18.78
C GLY A 173 1.25 18.38 -19.51
N LEU A 174 1.79 17.16 -19.39
CA LEU A 174 2.91 16.69 -20.19
C LEU A 174 2.46 15.80 -21.34
N ASP A 175 3.23 15.85 -22.42
CA ASP A 175 3.09 14.97 -23.57
C ASP A 175 4.41 14.26 -23.90
N PHE A 176 4.30 13.08 -24.50
CA PHE A 176 5.44 12.37 -25.07
C PHE A 176 5.75 12.91 -26.48
N GLU A 177 7.02 12.82 -26.90
CA GLU A 177 7.33 12.90 -28.33
C GLU A 177 6.58 11.79 -29.10
N PRO A 178 6.08 12.05 -30.31
CA PRO A 178 5.29 11.07 -31.06
C PRO A 178 5.97 9.70 -31.16
N GLY A 179 5.31 8.65 -30.67
CA GLY A 179 5.78 7.26 -30.70
C GLY A 179 6.70 6.85 -29.55
N LEU A 180 7.09 7.77 -28.66
CA LEU A 180 7.99 7.46 -27.55
C LEU A 180 7.33 6.53 -26.52
N ASP A 181 6.07 6.79 -26.18
CA ASP A 181 5.25 5.95 -25.32
C ASP A 181 5.09 4.53 -25.86
N GLU A 182 4.81 4.39 -27.16
CA GLU A 182 4.75 3.07 -27.83
C GLU A 182 6.12 2.37 -27.81
N THR A 183 7.20 3.11 -28.05
CA THR A 183 8.57 2.58 -28.00
C THR A 183 8.90 2.05 -26.61
N ILE A 184 8.55 2.81 -25.56
CA ILE A 184 8.75 2.39 -24.17
C ILE A 184 7.92 1.13 -23.87
N LEU A 185 6.65 1.11 -24.29
CA LEU A 185 5.74 -0.01 -24.07
C LEU A 185 6.23 -1.29 -24.77
N ASP A 186 6.73 -1.18 -25.99
CA ASP A 186 7.31 -2.30 -26.74
C ASP A 186 8.59 -2.85 -26.11
N GLU A 187 9.45 -1.97 -25.63
CA GLU A 187 10.74 -2.36 -25.05
C GLU A 187 10.59 -2.96 -23.64
N VAL A 188 9.55 -2.57 -22.91
CA VAL A 188 9.19 -3.19 -21.62
C VAL A 188 8.60 -4.59 -21.79
N GLY A 189 7.83 -4.83 -22.87
CA GLY A 189 7.27 -6.14 -23.16
C GLY A 189 6.37 -6.71 -22.05
N GLU A 190 6.43 -8.03 -21.85
CA GLU A 190 5.72 -8.74 -20.77
C GLU A 190 6.63 -9.04 -19.56
N GLU A 191 7.71 -8.27 -19.38
CA GLU A 191 8.69 -8.53 -18.33
C GLU A 191 8.07 -8.47 -16.91
N PRO A 192 8.21 -9.54 -16.09
CA PRO A 192 7.81 -9.51 -14.69
C PRO A 192 8.54 -8.39 -13.94
N GLY A 193 7.79 -7.49 -13.29
CA GLY A 193 8.39 -6.34 -12.60
C GLY A 193 8.68 -5.13 -13.50
N ALA A 194 8.03 -5.04 -14.66
CA ALA A 194 8.03 -3.87 -15.54
C ALA A 194 7.68 -2.54 -14.84
N LEU A 195 6.75 -2.55 -13.89
CA LEU A 195 6.21 -1.31 -13.28
C LEU A 195 7.27 -0.48 -12.54
N PRO A 196 8.07 -1.05 -11.62
CA PRO A 196 9.15 -0.28 -11.01
C PRO A 196 10.23 0.23 -11.97
N LEU A 197 10.49 -0.50 -13.07
CA LEU A 197 11.43 -0.05 -14.11
C LEU A 197 10.86 1.14 -14.87
N LEU A 198 9.58 1.06 -15.23
CA LEU A 198 8.83 2.15 -15.84
C LEU A 198 8.79 3.37 -14.93
N GLU A 199 8.56 3.21 -13.63
CA GLU A 199 8.55 4.31 -12.67
C GLU A 199 9.87 5.08 -12.68
N PHE A 200 11.00 4.38 -12.58
CA PHE A 200 12.33 4.99 -12.64
C PHE A 200 12.58 5.70 -13.97
N LEU A 201 12.24 5.05 -15.09
CA LEU A 201 12.41 5.64 -16.42
C LEU A 201 11.57 6.91 -16.58
N LEU A 202 10.30 6.87 -16.19
CA LEU A 202 9.37 7.99 -16.31
C LEU A 202 9.77 9.15 -15.38
N GLU A 203 10.29 8.87 -14.19
CA GLU A 203 10.86 9.88 -13.29
C GLU A 203 12.09 10.56 -13.90
N GLY A 204 12.99 9.78 -14.50
CA GLY A 204 14.14 10.33 -15.24
C GLY A 204 13.71 11.18 -16.43
N LEU A 205 12.74 10.71 -17.22
CA LEU A 205 12.18 11.45 -18.35
C LEU A 205 11.53 12.76 -17.89
N TRP A 206 10.83 12.75 -16.75
CA TRP A 206 10.26 13.94 -16.13
C TRP A 206 11.35 14.95 -15.73
N ALA A 207 12.44 14.48 -15.12
CA ALA A 207 13.54 15.32 -14.68
C ALA A 207 14.29 15.98 -15.86
N GLU A 208 14.47 15.24 -16.96
CA GLU A 208 15.17 15.70 -18.16
C GLU A 208 14.23 16.26 -19.26
N ARG A 209 12.95 16.48 -18.94
CA ARG A 209 11.96 16.95 -19.91
C ARG A 209 12.33 18.32 -20.48
N ARG A 210 11.82 18.61 -21.68
CA ARG A 210 11.94 19.93 -22.32
C ARG A 210 10.59 20.63 -22.30
N GLY A 211 10.43 21.59 -21.38
CA GLY A 211 9.15 22.26 -21.17
C GLY A 211 8.08 21.26 -20.73
N THR A 212 7.06 21.07 -21.56
CA THR A 212 5.98 20.10 -21.33
C THR A 212 6.19 18.76 -22.05
N ARG A 213 7.38 18.51 -22.63
CA ARG A 213 7.61 17.35 -23.49
C ARG A 213 8.63 16.37 -22.93
N LEU A 214 8.23 15.10 -22.84
CA LEU A 214 9.11 13.95 -22.60
C LEU A 214 9.74 13.52 -23.95
N THR A 215 11.06 13.38 -24.01
CA THR A 215 11.78 13.34 -25.31
C THR A 215 12.58 12.06 -25.52
N TYR A 216 12.72 11.62 -26.78
CA TYR A 216 13.63 10.55 -27.19
C TYR A 216 15.08 10.84 -26.80
N GLY A 217 15.46 12.12 -26.79
CA GLY A 217 16.78 12.55 -26.36
C GLY A 217 17.05 12.20 -24.89
N ALA A 218 16.10 12.49 -24.00
CA ALA A 218 16.20 12.09 -22.58
C ALA A 218 16.14 10.57 -22.45
N TYR A 219 15.21 9.92 -23.13
CA TYR A 219 15.07 8.45 -23.14
C TYR A 219 16.38 7.73 -23.48
N THR A 220 17.08 8.21 -24.50
CA THR A 220 18.35 7.63 -24.94
C THR A 220 19.49 7.89 -23.96
N ARG A 221 19.57 9.09 -23.37
CA ARG A 221 20.59 9.43 -22.36
C ARG A 221 20.45 8.62 -21.08
N LEU A 222 19.22 8.31 -20.69
CA LEU A 222 18.91 7.43 -19.56
C LEU A 222 19.21 5.95 -19.84
N GLY A 223 19.66 5.61 -21.06
CA GLY A 223 19.98 4.24 -21.43
C GLY A 223 18.76 3.40 -21.83
N ARG A 224 17.63 4.03 -22.18
CA ARG A 224 16.37 3.37 -22.54
C ARG A 224 15.85 2.49 -21.39
N VAL A 225 15.06 1.44 -21.68
CA VAL A 225 14.58 0.52 -20.62
C VAL A 225 15.75 -0.26 -20.01
N SER A 226 16.75 -0.63 -20.80
CA SER A 226 17.94 -1.35 -20.29
C SER A 226 18.71 -0.56 -19.23
N GLY A 227 18.78 0.77 -19.34
CA GLY A 227 19.40 1.65 -18.35
C GLY A 227 18.67 1.62 -17.01
N ALA A 228 17.34 1.57 -17.02
CA ALA A 228 16.54 1.40 -15.81
C ALA A 228 16.79 0.04 -15.13
N ILE A 229 16.97 -1.03 -15.92
CA ILE A 229 17.30 -2.37 -15.42
C ILE A 229 18.68 -2.39 -14.74
N ALA A 230 19.70 -1.84 -15.39
CA ALA A 230 21.06 -1.78 -14.86
C ALA A 230 21.11 -1.00 -13.53
N HIS A 231 20.43 0.15 -13.46
CA HIS A 231 20.39 0.95 -12.24
C HIS A 231 19.68 0.22 -11.08
N ARG A 232 18.61 -0.53 -11.35
CA ARG A 232 17.93 -1.34 -10.34
C ARG A 232 18.80 -2.50 -9.84
N ALA A 233 19.54 -3.16 -10.73
CA ALA A 233 20.49 -4.18 -10.34
C ALA A 233 21.58 -3.62 -9.39
N GLU A 234 22.09 -2.42 -9.67
CA GLU A 234 23.07 -1.73 -8.81
C GLU A 234 22.49 -1.21 -7.48
N ALA A 235 21.19 -0.93 -7.41
CA ALA A 235 20.52 -0.54 -6.16
C ALA A 235 20.33 -1.76 -5.25
N VAL A 236 19.88 -2.89 -5.79
CA VAL A 236 19.72 -4.15 -5.03
C VAL A 236 21.08 -4.66 -4.52
N PHE A 237 22.16 -4.47 -5.29
CA PHE A 237 23.51 -4.85 -4.88
C PHE A 237 24.13 -3.95 -3.80
N ARG A 238 23.60 -2.73 -3.59
CA ARG A 238 24.06 -1.81 -2.54
C ARG A 238 23.33 -1.96 -1.21
N ASP A 239 22.15 -2.60 -1.23
CA ASP A 239 21.35 -2.93 -0.05
C ASP A 239 21.51 -4.40 0.39
N SER A 240 22.53 -5.11 -0.11
CA SER A 240 22.95 -6.46 0.32
C SER A 240 24.30 -6.41 1.03
#